data_AF-A0A9P0PME5-F1
#
_entry.id   AF-A0A9P0PME5-F1
#
_cell.length_a   1.000
_cell.length_b   1.000
_cell.length_c   1.000
_cell.angle_alpha   90.00
_cell.angle_beta   90.00
_cell.angle_gamma   90.00
#
_symmetry.space_group_name_H-M   'P 1'
#
loop_
_entity.id
_entity.type
_entity.pdbx_description
1 polymer ?
#
loop_
_entity_poly.entity_id
_entity_poly.type
_entity_poly.pdbx_seq_one_letter_code
_entity_poly.pdbx_strand_id
1 'polypeptide(L)'
;MTTRSDPDKSPPKQNDLDAKSSVDKCSDPILMEDQHHPAEVVSINELLPKQEIQFDRMLPNSFNFRKSNISLLYDQLFCTNWNFLDSIHDVEEACEQFYAALNVIFSFCVPKYSTTRCRRQFPPWFNGIIIKDIRTKEILFRRLKLNSDEMTLHDYKALRLKIKKYIDIAYKDYVKKTEDDIKRDPSKFWSFVNSRSHGSIPKNMTYNGLDISEPQEILNSFADFFMITENTRVCNLHFAEDSIIWESTFHDEKTGRTITVPLK
;
A
#
# COMPACT_ATOMS: atom_id res chain seq x y z
N MET A 1 53.29 5.18 49.68
CA MET A 1 53.84 6.22 48.80
C MET A 1 53.61 5.73 47.37
N THR A 2 52.56 6.25 46.71
CA THR A 2 52.65 7.14 45.52
C THR A 2 53.24 6.40 44.30
N THR A 3 52.64 6.29 43.11
CA THR A 3 51.51 6.99 42.47
C THR A 3 51.13 6.27 41.17
N ARG A 4 49.81 6.23 40.95
CA ARG A 4 49.00 6.08 39.73
C ARG A 4 49.59 6.75 38.49
N SER A 5 49.46 6.13 37.29
CA SER A 5 49.17 6.79 35.99
C SER A 5 49.04 5.74 34.86
N ASP A 6 47.85 5.17 34.68
CA ASP A 6 47.45 4.55 33.41
C ASP A 6 46.76 5.61 32.54
N PRO A 7 47.09 5.72 31.24
CA PRO A 7 46.43 6.68 30.36
C PRO A 7 45.08 6.14 29.88
N ASP A 8 44.05 6.87 30.30
CA ASP A 8 42.75 7.11 29.66
C ASP A 8 42.59 6.54 28.23
N LYS A 9 41.92 5.39 28.11
CA LYS A 9 41.27 4.94 26.88
C LYS A 9 39.87 5.52 26.84
N SER A 10 39.77 6.77 26.41
CA SER A 10 38.53 7.34 25.91
C SER A 10 38.14 6.66 24.59
N PRO A 11 36.89 6.21 24.41
CA PRO A 11 36.44 5.62 23.15
C PRO A 11 36.39 6.67 22.03
N PRO A 12 36.56 6.29 20.75
CA PRO A 12 36.58 7.25 19.65
C PRO A 12 35.22 7.92 19.53
N LYS A 13 35.24 9.26 19.49
CA LYS A 13 34.07 10.09 19.22
C LYS A 13 33.43 9.65 17.91
N GLN A 14 32.13 9.40 17.98
CA GLN A 14 31.27 9.21 16.82
C GLN A 14 31.36 10.49 15.98
N ASN A 15 31.91 10.38 14.76
CA ASN A 15 31.91 11.48 13.81
C ASN A 15 30.47 11.64 13.31
N ASP A 16 29.75 12.61 13.87
CA ASP A 16 28.54 13.16 13.24
C ASP A 16 28.99 13.81 11.92
N LEU A 17 28.77 13.07 10.82
CA LEU A 17 28.90 13.60 9.47
C LEU A 17 27.67 14.43 9.18
N ASP A 18 27.73 15.71 9.56
CA ASP A 18 26.73 16.71 9.19
C ASP A 18 26.59 16.73 7.66
N ALA A 19 25.39 16.45 7.16
CA ALA A 19 25.05 16.57 5.75
C ALA A 19 25.31 18.02 5.31
N LYS A 20 26.34 18.20 4.48
CA LYS A 20 26.79 19.53 4.04
C LYS A 20 26.21 19.81 2.66
N SER A 21 25.23 20.71 2.58
CA SER A 21 24.80 21.31 1.32
C SER A 21 25.53 22.63 1.09
N SER A 22 25.88 22.93 -0.16
CA SER A 22 26.42 24.23 -0.57
C SER A 22 25.64 24.77 -1.77
N VAL A 23 25.59 26.09 -1.86
CA VAL A 23 25.03 26.82 -3.00
C VAL A 23 26.13 27.70 -3.55
N ASP A 24 26.47 27.49 -4.82
CA ASP A 24 27.52 28.21 -5.53
C ASP A 24 26.94 28.83 -6.80
N LYS A 25 27.56 29.88 -7.35
CA LYS A 25 27.12 30.44 -8.64
C LYS A 25 27.47 29.50 -9.79
N CYS A 26 26.59 29.43 -10.78
CA CYS A 26 26.83 28.66 -11.99
C CYS A 26 28.02 29.24 -12.77
N SER A 27 29.02 28.42 -13.08
CA SER A 27 30.20 28.85 -13.82
C SER A 27 29.98 28.98 -15.33
N ASP A 28 28.89 28.40 -15.86
CA ASP A 28 28.61 28.37 -17.30
C ASP A 28 27.09 28.45 -17.58
N PRO A 29 26.47 29.64 -17.44
CA PRO A 29 25.05 29.79 -17.70
C PRO A 29 24.75 29.81 -19.21
N ILE A 30 23.76 29.01 -19.63
CA ILE A 30 23.32 28.90 -21.05
C ILE A 30 22.68 30.20 -21.57
N LEU A 31 22.16 31.03 -20.65
CA LEU A 31 21.54 32.33 -20.93
C LEU A 31 22.21 33.42 -20.09
N MET A 32 22.10 34.67 -20.53
CA MET A 32 22.58 35.80 -19.74
C MET A 32 21.74 35.96 -18.46
N GLU A 33 22.42 36.16 -17.33
CA GLU A 33 21.78 36.24 -16.01
C GLU A 33 20.95 37.53 -15.87
N ASP A 34 19.70 37.40 -15.43
CA ASP A 34 18.85 38.50 -14.97
C ASP A 34 19.06 38.70 -13.46
N GLN A 35 18.97 39.93 -12.97
CA GLN A 35 19.00 40.28 -11.55
C GLN A 35 17.96 39.50 -10.72
N HIS A 36 16.84 39.10 -11.32
CA HIS A 36 15.77 38.35 -10.64
C HIS A 36 15.94 36.83 -10.72
N HIS A 37 16.85 36.33 -11.57
CA HIS A 37 17.03 34.90 -11.83
C HIS A 37 18.53 34.55 -11.96
N PRO A 38 19.31 34.64 -10.87
CA PRO A 38 20.71 34.22 -10.87
C PRO A 38 20.82 32.70 -11.10
N ALA A 39 21.75 32.29 -11.94
CA ALA A 39 22.02 30.88 -12.16
C ALA A 39 22.87 30.33 -10.99
N GLU A 40 22.29 29.41 -10.20
CA GLU A 40 22.94 28.83 -9.03
C GLU A 40 23.04 27.31 -9.14
N VAL A 41 24.11 26.75 -8.59
CA VAL A 41 24.41 25.33 -8.51
C VAL A 41 24.32 24.91 -7.05
N VAL A 42 23.39 24.00 -6.77
CA VAL A 42 23.20 23.44 -5.44
C VAL A 42 23.87 22.07 -5.38
N SER A 43 24.88 21.93 -4.51
CA SER A 43 25.56 20.65 -4.25
C SER A 43 25.04 20.06 -2.94
N ILE A 44 24.41 18.89 -3.02
CA ILE A 44 23.88 18.16 -1.85
C ILE A 44 24.71 16.89 -1.68
N ASN A 45 25.54 16.87 -0.64
CA ASN A 45 26.29 15.68 -0.25
C ASN A 45 25.50 14.89 0.80
N GLU A 46 24.37 14.31 0.41
CA GLU A 46 23.67 13.36 1.27
C GLU A 46 23.89 11.93 0.77
N LEU A 47 24.46 11.10 1.64
CA LEU A 47 24.34 9.65 1.55
C LEU A 47 22.94 9.27 2.05
N LEU A 48 21.88 9.70 1.36
CA LEU A 48 20.57 9.15 1.63
C LEU A 48 20.65 7.65 1.31
N PRO A 49 20.21 6.75 2.22
CA PRO A 49 19.98 5.37 1.83
C PRO A 49 19.08 5.42 0.60
N LYS A 50 19.50 4.74 -0.47
CA LYS A 50 18.83 4.72 -1.77
C LYS A 50 17.45 4.09 -1.59
N GLN A 51 16.52 4.86 -1.07
CA GLN A 51 15.14 4.47 -0.93
C GLN A 51 14.60 4.60 -2.34
N GLU A 52 14.62 3.49 -3.08
CA GLU A 52 13.80 3.38 -4.27
C GLU A 52 12.36 3.56 -3.80
N ILE A 53 11.86 4.80 -3.90
CA ILE A 53 10.45 5.07 -3.84
C ILE A 53 9.88 4.34 -5.05
N GLN A 54 9.45 3.10 -4.81
CA GLN A 54 8.64 2.37 -5.77
C GLN A 54 7.29 3.07 -5.76
N PHE A 55 7.19 4.16 -6.53
CA PHE A 55 5.89 4.59 -7.03
C PHE A 55 5.25 3.33 -7.60
N ASP A 56 4.06 2.98 -7.14
CA ASP A 56 3.29 1.91 -7.73
C ASP A 56 2.95 2.38 -9.16
N ARG A 57 3.87 2.13 -10.11
CA ARG A 57 3.81 2.67 -11.49
C ARG A 57 2.65 2.11 -12.30
N MET A 58 1.75 1.39 -11.67
CA MET A 58 0.71 0.60 -12.29
C MET A 58 -0.61 1.04 -11.71
N LEU A 59 -1.11 2.21 -12.14
CA LEU A 59 -2.54 2.46 -12.03
C LEU A 59 -3.28 1.29 -12.70
N PRO A 60 -4.30 0.71 -12.05
CA PRO A 60 -5.10 -0.32 -12.68
C PRO A 60 -5.64 0.21 -14.01
N ASN A 61 -5.56 -0.59 -15.08
CA ASN A 61 -6.01 -0.23 -16.44
C ASN A 61 -5.11 0.74 -17.24
N SER A 62 -3.87 1.00 -16.81
CA SER A 62 -2.91 1.83 -17.57
C SER A 62 -2.40 1.15 -18.86
N PHE A 63 -2.15 1.95 -19.90
CA PHE A 63 -1.62 1.49 -21.19
C PHE A 63 -0.11 1.20 -21.12
N ASN A 64 0.32 0.08 -21.70
CA ASN A 64 1.72 -0.32 -21.77
C ASN A 64 2.35 0.08 -23.12
N PHE A 65 2.72 1.36 -23.22
CA PHE A 65 3.37 1.91 -24.42
C PHE A 65 4.71 1.25 -24.75
N ARG A 66 5.39 0.61 -23.79
CA ARG A 66 6.62 -0.15 -24.07
C ARG A 66 6.35 -1.37 -24.96
N LYS A 67 5.13 -1.90 -24.96
CA LYS A 67 4.72 -3.06 -25.76
C LYS A 67 3.70 -2.69 -26.84
N SER A 68 3.54 -1.42 -27.18
CA SER A 68 2.60 -0.99 -28.22
C SER A 68 3.04 -1.41 -29.61
N ASN A 69 2.08 -1.68 -30.49
CA ASN A 69 2.34 -1.75 -31.92
C ASN A 69 2.43 -0.32 -32.48
N ILE A 70 3.66 0.21 -32.55
CA ILE A 70 3.92 1.58 -32.94
C ILE A 70 3.55 1.85 -34.40
N SER A 71 3.76 0.88 -35.30
CA SER A 71 3.39 1.03 -36.71
C SER A 71 1.88 1.19 -36.88
N LEU A 72 1.10 0.31 -36.24
CA LEU A 72 -0.36 0.41 -36.25
C LEU A 72 -0.85 1.71 -35.61
N LEU A 73 -0.18 2.16 -34.53
CA LEU A 73 -0.51 3.43 -33.87
C LEU A 73 -0.39 4.62 -34.83
N TYR A 74 0.72 4.72 -35.57
CA TYR A 74 0.90 5.79 -36.55
C TYR A 74 -0.11 5.72 -37.68
N ASP A 75 -0.40 4.52 -38.19
CA ASP A 75 -1.40 4.33 -39.25
C ASP A 75 -2.79 4.77 -38.78
N GLN A 76 -3.18 4.44 -37.56
CA GLN A 76 -4.46 4.84 -36.99
C GLN A 76 -4.55 6.35 -36.72
N LEU A 77 -3.49 6.97 -36.21
CA LEU A 77 -3.44 8.42 -36.02
C LEU A 77 -3.57 9.17 -37.35
N PHE A 78 -2.95 8.66 -38.41
CA PHE A 78 -3.01 9.24 -39.75
C PHE A 78 -4.39 9.04 -40.41
N CYS A 79 -5.01 7.87 -40.24
CA CYS A 79 -6.32 7.58 -40.83
C CYS A 79 -7.50 8.22 -40.07
N THR A 80 -7.28 8.71 -38.85
CA THR A 80 -8.33 9.34 -38.04
C THR A 80 -8.65 10.72 -38.60
N ASN A 81 -9.93 10.98 -38.84
CA ASN A 81 -10.41 12.30 -39.26
C ASN A 81 -10.55 13.20 -38.04
N TRP A 82 -9.81 14.31 -38.00
CA TRP A 82 -9.79 15.27 -36.88
C TRP A 82 -10.71 16.48 -37.07
N ASN A 83 -11.40 16.58 -38.21
CA ASN A 83 -12.24 17.73 -38.55
C ASN A 83 -13.41 17.94 -37.57
N PHE A 84 -13.75 16.94 -36.74
CA PHE A 84 -14.75 17.11 -35.68
C PHE A 84 -14.32 18.15 -34.64
N LEU A 85 -13.01 18.34 -34.42
CA LEU A 85 -12.49 19.35 -33.49
C LEU A 85 -12.74 20.78 -33.95
N ASP A 86 -12.79 21.03 -35.27
CA ASP A 86 -13.01 22.38 -35.83
C ASP A 86 -14.43 22.91 -35.54
N SER A 87 -15.36 22.02 -35.20
CA SER A 87 -16.76 22.35 -34.91
C SER A 87 -17.03 22.68 -33.44
N ILE A 88 -16.04 22.52 -32.56
CA ILE A 88 -16.19 22.70 -31.11
C ILE A 88 -15.65 24.08 -30.73
N HIS A 89 -16.46 24.88 -30.05
CA HIS A 89 -16.09 26.23 -29.63
C HIS A 89 -15.51 26.30 -28.21
N ASP A 90 -15.79 25.28 -27.38
CA ASP A 90 -15.29 25.16 -26.01
C ASP A 90 -13.98 24.36 -25.96
N VAL A 91 -12.97 24.88 -25.25
CA VAL A 91 -11.62 24.29 -25.24
C VAL A 91 -11.60 23.01 -24.42
N GLU A 92 -12.26 23.01 -23.27
CA GLU A 92 -12.40 21.85 -22.39
C GLU A 92 -13.11 20.70 -23.11
N GLU A 93 -14.24 20.98 -23.78
CA GLU A 93 -14.96 20.00 -24.59
C GLU A 93 -14.11 19.46 -25.75
N ALA A 94 -13.37 20.33 -26.44
CA ALA A 94 -12.47 19.91 -27.53
C ALA A 94 -11.34 18.99 -27.01
N CYS A 95 -10.77 19.30 -25.84
CA CYS A 95 -9.78 18.46 -25.19
C CYS A 95 -10.35 17.10 -24.79
N GLU A 96 -11.56 17.05 -24.23
CA GLU A 96 -12.20 15.79 -23.85
C GLU A 96 -12.44 14.89 -25.06
N GLN A 97 -12.98 15.44 -26.16
CA GLN A 97 -13.22 14.68 -27.38
C GLN A 97 -11.92 14.23 -28.06
N PHE A 98 -10.87 15.05 -28.02
CA PHE A 98 -9.54 14.67 -28.49
C PHE A 98 -8.97 13.48 -27.72
N TYR A 99 -9.00 13.53 -26.38
CA TYR A 99 -8.55 12.42 -25.55
C TYR A 99 -9.43 11.18 -25.70
N ALA A 100 -10.73 11.33 -25.93
CA ALA A 100 -11.62 10.21 -26.21
C ALA A 100 -11.20 9.49 -27.50
N ALA A 101 -10.99 10.23 -28.60
CA ALA A 101 -10.52 9.68 -29.86
C ALA A 101 -9.15 8.99 -29.71
N LEU A 102 -8.19 9.62 -29.02
CA LEU A 102 -6.89 9.02 -28.73
C LEU A 102 -7.00 7.74 -27.90
N ASN A 103 -7.84 7.72 -26.87
CA ASN A 103 -8.01 6.55 -26.02
C ASN A 103 -8.63 5.37 -26.79
N VAL A 104 -9.50 5.64 -27.76
CA VAL A 104 -10.01 4.62 -28.69
C VAL A 104 -8.86 4.04 -29.51
N ILE A 105 -8.03 4.88 -30.12
CA ILE A 105 -6.86 4.43 -30.90
C ILE A 105 -5.91 3.61 -30.02
N PHE A 106 -5.61 4.08 -28.80
CA PHE A 106 -4.76 3.37 -27.86
C PHE A 106 -5.35 2.01 -27.45
N SER A 107 -6.67 1.89 -27.34
CA SER A 107 -7.32 0.61 -27.01
C SER A 107 -7.06 -0.49 -28.05
N PHE A 108 -6.86 -0.12 -29.32
CA PHE A 108 -6.54 -1.05 -30.40
C PHE A 108 -5.04 -1.31 -30.52
N CYS A 109 -4.20 -0.29 -30.30
CA CYS A 109 -2.77 -0.37 -30.63
C CYS A 109 -1.88 -0.68 -29.43
N VAL A 110 -2.35 -0.41 -28.22
CA VAL A 110 -1.55 -0.47 -26.99
C VAL A 110 -2.15 -1.47 -26.01
N PRO A 111 -1.43 -2.57 -25.71
CA PRO A 111 -1.90 -3.50 -24.70
C PRO A 111 -1.91 -2.80 -23.34
N LYS A 112 -2.93 -3.07 -22.52
CA LYS A 112 -2.98 -2.57 -21.15
C LYS A 112 -2.12 -3.42 -20.23
N TYR A 113 -1.58 -2.81 -19.17
CA TYR A 113 -1.01 -3.58 -18.08
C TYR A 113 -2.09 -4.47 -17.50
N SER A 114 -1.79 -5.76 -17.49
CA SER A 114 -2.59 -6.73 -16.77
C SER A 114 -2.51 -6.37 -15.28
N THR A 115 -3.63 -5.87 -14.73
CA THR A 115 -3.88 -5.80 -13.27
C THR A 115 -3.77 -7.17 -12.60
N THR A 116 -3.67 -8.22 -13.40
CA THR A 116 -3.42 -9.59 -13.01
C THR A 116 -1.95 -9.82 -12.56
N ARG A 117 -1.44 -8.96 -11.67
CA ARG A 117 -0.59 -9.45 -10.58
C ARG A 117 -1.41 -10.17 -9.49
N CYS A 118 -2.58 -10.72 -9.84
CA CYS A 118 -3.10 -11.93 -9.20
C CYS A 118 -2.23 -13.16 -9.54
N ARG A 119 -0.90 -13.06 -9.44
CA ARG A 119 -0.19 -14.23 -8.92
C ARG A 119 -0.89 -14.48 -7.58
N ARG A 120 -1.30 -15.72 -7.30
CA ARG A 120 -1.83 -16.07 -5.97
C ARG A 120 -0.69 -15.79 -4.99
N GLN A 121 -0.62 -14.54 -4.52
CA GLN A 121 0.35 -14.11 -3.55
C GLN A 121 -0.21 -14.67 -2.28
N PHE A 122 0.37 -15.81 -1.90
CA PHE A 122 0.12 -16.33 -0.57
C PHE A 122 0.52 -15.24 0.42
N PRO A 123 -0.22 -15.10 1.54
CA PRO A 123 0.16 -14.16 2.56
C PRO A 123 1.64 -14.31 2.94
N PRO A 124 2.33 -13.22 3.33
CA PRO A 124 3.78 -13.26 3.59
C PRO A 124 4.17 -14.23 4.72
N TRP A 125 3.23 -14.60 5.59
CA TRP A 125 3.43 -15.60 6.65
C TRP A 125 3.25 -17.06 6.18
N PHE A 126 2.87 -17.32 4.93
CA PHE A 126 2.76 -18.68 4.43
C PHE A 126 4.13 -19.22 4.03
N ASN A 127 4.53 -20.33 4.64
CA ASN A 127 5.72 -21.05 4.24
C ASN A 127 5.44 -22.04 3.09
N GLY A 128 6.51 -22.55 2.47
CA GLY A 128 6.40 -23.50 1.35
C GLY A 128 5.65 -24.79 1.70
N ILE A 129 5.68 -25.21 2.98
CA ILE A 129 4.98 -26.40 3.47
C ILE A 129 3.47 -26.17 3.46
N ILE A 130 3.00 -25.04 4.02
CA ILE A 130 1.58 -24.65 4.01
C ILE A 130 1.07 -24.56 2.57
N ILE A 131 1.84 -23.94 1.67
CA ILE A 131 1.48 -23.82 0.26
C ILE A 131 1.36 -25.21 -0.40
N LYS A 132 2.30 -26.11 -0.13
CA LYS A 132 2.26 -27.49 -0.63
C LYS A 132 1.03 -28.22 -0.09
N ASP A 133 0.76 -28.12 1.21
CA ASP A 133 -0.38 -28.78 1.85
C ASP A 133 -1.72 -28.24 1.29
N ILE A 134 -1.84 -26.92 1.05
CA ILE A 134 -3.02 -26.32 0.41
C ILE A 134 -3.25 -26.88 -1.00
N ARG A 135 -2.18 -27.03 -1.79
CA ARG A 135 -2.26 -27.62 -3.14
C ARG A 135 -2.68 -29.08 -3.07
N THR A 136 -2.11 -29.85 -2.15
CA THR A 136 -2.46 -31.25 -1.92
C THR A 136 -3.92 -31.39 -1.50
N LYS A 137 -4.41 -30.53 -0.60
CA LYS A 137 -5.83 -30.45 -0.21
C LYS A 137 -6.73 -30.23 -1.41
N GLU A 138 -6.33 -29.37 -2.34
CA GLU A 138 -7.11 -29.09 -3.55
C GLU A 138 -7.14 -30.27 -4.54
N ILE A 139 -6.05 -31.05 -4.60
CA ILE A 139 -6.02 -32.30 -5.36
C ILE A 139 -6.99 -33.32 -4.74
N LEU A 140 -6.94 -33.52 -3.42
CA LEU A 140 -7.84 -34.43 -2.71
C LEU A 140 -9.31 -34.02 -2.85
N PHE A 141 -9.62 -32.72 -2.76
CA PHE A 141 -10.98 -32.22 -2.95
C PHE A 141 -11.51 -32.49 -4.36
N ARG A 142 -10.70 -32.27 -5.40
CA ARG A 142 -11.07 -32.61 -6.77
C ARG A 142 -11.30 -34.11 -6.95
N ARG A 143 -10.46 -34.96 -6.32
CA ARG A 143 -10.65 -36.41 -6.33
C ARG A 143 -11.96 -36.81 -5.65
N LEU A 144 -12.29 -36.23 -4.49
CA LEU A 144 -13.54 -36.46 -3.78
C LEU A 144 -14.78 -36.06 -4.59
N LYS A 145 -14.69 -34.98 -5.37
CA LYS A 145 -15.78 -34.53 -6.24
C LYS A 145 -16.07 -35.51 -7.38
N LEU A 146 -15.04 -36.21 -7.86
CA LEU A 146 -15.17 -37.21 -8.92
C LEU A 146 -15.61 -38.57 -8.35
N ASN A 147 -14.97 -39.00 -7.26
CA ASN A 147 -15.20 -40.29 -6.61
C ASN A 147 -15.26 -40.10 -5.09
N SER A 148 -16.37 -40.49 -4.47
CA SER A 148 -16.54 -40.48 -3.02
C SER A 148 -15.86 -41.69 -2.39
N ASP A 149 -14.57 -41.55 -2.06
CA ASP A 149 -13.77 -42.53 -1.33
C ASP A 149 -13.58 -42.09 0.13
N GLU A 150 -13.85 -43.00 1.08
CA GLU A 150 -13.77 -42.72 2.52
C GLU A 150 -12.33 -42.42 2.98
N MET A 151 -11.34 -43.10 2.42
CA MET A 151 -9.93 -42.85 2.76
C MET A 151 -9.51 -41.45 2.28
N THR A 152 -9.83 -41.10 1.04
CA THR A 152 -9.59 -39.75 0.51
C THR A 152 -10.31 -38.68 1.35
N LEU A 153 -11.50 -38.97 1.88
CA LEU A 153 -12.26 -38.04 2.73
C LEU A 153 -11.59 -37.85 4.09
N HIS A 154 -11.10 -38.94 4.69
CA HIS A 154 -10.33 -38.91 5.92
C HIS A 154 -9.06 -38.06 5.76
N ASP A 155 -8.27 -38.33 4.71
CA ASP A 155 -7.04 -37.59 4.41
C ASP A 155 -7.31 -36.10 4.16
N TYR A 156 -8.38 -35.78 3.43
CA TYR A 156 -8.78 -34.39 3.20
C TYR A 156 -9.11 -33.66 4.50
N LYS A 157 -9.87 -34.30 5.41
CA LYS A 157 -10.23 -33.73 6.72
C LYS A 157 -8.99 -33.54 7.59
N ALA A 158 -8.12 -34.54 7.67
CA ALA A 158 -6.87 -34.47 8.43
C ALA A 158 -5.97 -33.34 7.90
N LEU A 159 -5.82 -33.24 6.57
CA LEU A 159 -5.01 -32.21 5.94
C LEU A 159 -5.59 -30.81 6.15
N ARG A 160 -6.92 -30.64 6.12
CA ARG A 160 -7.59 -29.36 6.43
C ARG A 160 -7.29 -28.90 7.87
N LEU A 161 -7.34 -29.81 8.84
CA LEU A 161 -7.01 -29.51 10.24
C LEU A 161 -5.53 -29.13 10.39
N LYS A 162 -4.63 -29.87 9.74
CA LYS A 162 -3.19 -29.60 9.72
C LYS A 162 -2.88 -28.22 9.15
N ILE A 163 -3.46 -27.89 7.99
CA ILE A 163 -3.28 -26.58 7.34
C ILE A 163 -3.73 -25.46 8.26
N LYS A 164 -4.92 -25.58 8.87
CA LYS A 164 -5.44 -24.56 9.79
C LYS A 164 -4.45 -24.30 10.93
N LYS A 165 -3.99 -25.36 11.59
CA LYS A 165 -3.01 -25.27 12.69
C LYS A 165 -1.71 -24.58 12.25
N TYR A 166 -1.18 -24.93 11.07
CA TYR A 166 0.07 -24.36 10.60
C TYR A 166 -0.06 -22.91 10.14
N ILE A 167 -1.19 -22.52 9.56
CA ILE A 167 -1.48 -21.12 9.25
C ILE A 167 -1.53 -20.29 10.54
N ASP A 168 -2.21 -20.79 11.58
CA ASP A 168 -2.32 -20.09 12.86
C ASP A 168 -0.94 -19.88 13.52
N ILE A 169 -0.09 -20.92 13.49
CA ILE A 169 1.29 -20.84 14.01
C ILE A 169 2.10 -19.84 13.20
N ALA A 170 2.12 -19.97 11.88
CA ALA A 170 2.95 -19.13 11.02
C ALA A 170 2.54 -17.66 11.08
N TYR A 171 1.24 -17.38 11.25
CA TYR A 171 0.74 -16.04 11.48
C TYR A 171 1.24 -15.45 12.81
N LYS A 172 1.17 -16.21 13.92
CA LYS A 172 1.68 -15.75 15.23
C LYS A 172 3.19 -15.48 15.19
N ASP A 173 3.95 -16.37 14.56
CA ASP A 173 5.39 -16.22 14.39
C ASP A 173 5.72 -14.98 13.56
N TYR A 174 4.94 -14.72 12.50
CA TYR A 174 5.09 -13.52 11.67
C TYR A 174 4.81 -12.24 12.46
N VAL A 175 3.73 -12.19 13.24
CA VAL A 175 3.39 -11.03 14.08
C VAL A 175 4.52 -10.76 15.08
N LYS A 176 4.93 -11.78 15.84
CA LYS A 176 6.02 -11.65 16.80
C LYS A 176 7.32 -11.15 16.15
N LYS A 177 7.68 -11.73 15.01
CA LYS A 177 8.87 -11.28 14.26
C LYS A 177 8.74 -9.83 13.80
N THR A 178 7.55 -9.43 13.34
CA THR A 178 7.30 -8.06 12.90
C THR A 178 7.43 -7.08 14.06
N GLU A 179 6.93 -7.44 15.24
CA GLU A 179 7.06 -6.67 16.49
C GLU A 179 8.53 -6.55 16.93
N ASP A 180 9.27 -7.66 16.94
CA ASP A 180 10.69 -7.69 17.31
C ASP A 180 11.54 -6.85 16.33
N ASP A 181 11.16 -6.83 15.05
CA ASP A 181 11.86 -6.11 13.99
C ASP A 181 11.49 -4.61 13.89
N ILE A 182 10.52 -4.09 14.67
CA ILE A 182 10.06 -2.68 14.57
C ILE A 182 11.21 -1.69 14.67
N LYS A 183 12.12 -1.90 15.63
CA LYS A 183 13.26 -0.99 15.86
C LYS A 183 14.30 -1.02 14.74
N ARG A 184 14.40 -2.15 14.03
CA ARG A 184 15.42 -2.39 13.00
C ARG A 184 14.91 -2.07 11.60
N ASP A 185 13.66 -2.40 11.33
CA ASP A 185 13.01 -2.26 10.03
C ASP A 185 11.51 -1.95 10.22
N PRO A 186 11.17 -0.69 10.55
CA PRO A 186 9.78 -0.27 10.73
C PRO A 186 8.96 -0.38 9.45
N SER A 187 9.60 -0.46 8.27
CA SER A 187 8.88 -0.59 6.99
C SER A 187 8.04 -1.86 6.92
N LYS A 188 8.50 -2.98 7.52
CA LYS A 188 7.72 -4.24 7.55
C LYS A 188 6.46 -4.11 8.40
N PHE A 189 6.57 -3.43 9.53
CA PHE A 189 5.44 -3.14 10.39
C PHE A 189 4.40 -2.30 9.65
N TRP A 190 4.82 -1.18 9.05
CA TRP A 190 3.91 -0.32 8.30
C TRP A 190 3.32 -1.02 7.07
N SER A 191 4.07 -1.88 6.38
CA SER A 191 3.52 -2.72 5.31
C SER A 191 2.42 -3.66 5.82
N PHE A 192 2.60 -4.28 6.99
CA PHE A 192 1.58 -5.12 7.61
C PHE A 192 0.34 -4.32 8.03
N VAL A 193 0.52 -3.17 8.69
CA VAL A 193 -0.58 -2.28 9.09
C VAL A 193 -1.36 -1.78 7.87
N ASN A 194 -0.65 -1.30 6.84
CA ASN A 194 -1.27 -0.80 5.62
C ASN A 194 -2.00 -1.91 4.85
N SER A 195 -1.55 -3.17 4.92
CA SER A 195 -2.27 -4.29 4.32
C SER A 195 -3.63 -4.59 4.99
N ARG A 196 -3.84 -4.08 6.21
CA ARG A 196 -5.09 -4.20 6.98
C ARG A 196 -5.92 -2.94 6.99
N SER A 197 -5.28 -1.79 6.75
CA SER A 197 -5.98 -0.53 6.56
C SER A 197 -6.76 -0.60 5.25
N HIS A 198 -8.08 -0.47 5.33
CA HIS A 198 -8.87 -0.09 4.18
C HIS A 198 -8.49 1.36 3.89
N GLY A 199 -7.87 1.63 2.73
CA GLY A 199 -7.34 2.95 2.35
C GLY A 199 -8.37 4.08 2.19
N SER A 200 -9.54 3.93 2.80
CA SER A 200 -10.55 4.97 2.97
C SER A 200 -10.46 5.54 4.37
N ILE A 201 -10.46 6.86 4.47
CA ILE A 201 -10.74 7.56 5.73
C ILE A 201 -12.06 6.99 6.29
N PRO A 202 -12.11 6.62 7.60
CA PRO A 202 -13.35 6.15 8.22
C PRO A 202 -14.49 7.12 7.95
N LYS A 203 -15.64 6.60 7.51
CA LYS A 203 -16.80 7.46 7.19
C LYS A 203 -17.36 8.18 8.41
N ASN A 204 -17.18 7.57 9.58
CA ASN A 204 -17.57 8.13 10.86
C ASN A 204 -16.34 8.11 11.77
N MET A 205 -16.08 9.20 12.47
CA MET A 205 -14.97 9.33 13.40
C MET A 205 -15.43 10.06 14.65
N THR A 206 -14.81 9.78 15.79
CA THR A 206 -15.15 10.44 17.06
C THR A 206 -14.06 11.42 17.47
N TYR A 207 -14.44 12.65 17.80
CA TYR A 207 -13.54 13.67 18.34
C TYR A 207 -14.25 14.43 19.46
N ASN A 208 -13.62 14.55 20.63
CA ASN A 208 -14.21 15.16 21.83
C ASN A 208 -15.58 14.58 22.25
N GLY A 209 -15.82 13.30 21.98
CA GLY A 209 -17.10 12.63 22.27
C GLY A 209 -18.23 12.94 21.30
N LEU A 210 -17.95 13.61 20.18
CA LEU A 210 -18.89 13.83 19.09
C LEU A 210 -18.60 12.87 17.94
N ASP A 211 -19.66 12.24 17.42
CA ASP A 211 -19.60 11.44 16.21
C ASP A 211 -19.67 12.37 14.99
N ILE A 212 -18.66 12.32 14.14
CA ILE A 212 -18.49 13.16 12.97
C ILE A 212 -18.54 12.27 11.73
N SER A 213 -19.47 12.57 10.82
CA SER A 213 -19.64 11.83 9.56
C SER A 213 -19.40 12.67 8.30
N GLU A 214 -19.34 14.00 8.43
CA GLU A 214 -19.11 14.90 7.31
C GLU A 214 -17.61 15.04 7.00
N PRO A 215 -17.16 14.82 5.74
CA PRO A 215 -15.74 14.82 5.39
C PRO A 215 -14.99 16.10 5.77
N GLN A 216 -15.65 17.27 5.60
CA GLN A 216 -15.05 18.55 5.93
C GLN A 216 -14.84 18.71 7.45
N GLU A 217 -15.78 18.23 8.25
CA GLU A 217 -15.70 18.27 9.71
C GLU A 217 -14.65 17.28 10.23
N ILE A 218 -14.50 16.12 9.58
CA ILE A 218 -13.43 15.16 9.87
C ILE A 218 -12.06 15.82 9.63
N LEU A 219 -11.88 16.49 8.48
CA LEU A 219 -10.62 17.17 8.14
C LEU A 219 -10.31 18.31 9.11
N ASN A 220 -11.30 19.13 9.45
CA ASN A 220 -11.14 20.22 10.42
C ASN A 220 -10.80 19.67 11.81
N SER A 221 -11.47 18.61 12.25
CA SER A 221 -11.19 17.97 13.55
C SER A 221 -9.80 17.34 13.61
N PHE A 222 -9.32 16.80 12.48
CA PHE A 222 -7.93 16.35 12.35
C PHE A 222 -6.94 17.52 12.46
N ALA A 223 -7.22 18.63 11.79
CA ALA A 223 -6.40 19.83 11.89
C ALA A 223 -6.36 20.35 13.33
N ASP A 224 -7.50 20.45 14.01
CA ASP A 224 -7.59 20.86 15.41
C ASP A 224 -6.83 19.90 16.33
N PHE A 225 -6.98 18.60 16.13
CA PHE A 225 -6.27 17.59 16.91
C PHE A 225 -4.75 17.76 16.80
N PHE A 226 -4.21 17.87 15.58
CA PHE A 226 -2.76 17.96 15.37
C PHE A 226 -2.19 19.35 15.63
N MET A 227 -3.00 20.41 15.49
CA MET A 227 -2.60 21.78 15.85
C MET A 227 -2.33 21.91 17.35
N ILE A 228 -3.10 21.20 18.19
CA ILE A 228 -2.93 21.21 19.65
C ILE A 228 -1.67 20.44 20.09
N THR A 229 -1.22 19.45 19.32
CA THR A 229 -0.06 18.62 19.71
C THR A 229 1.30 19.34 19.67
N GLU A 230 1.39 20.50 19.03
CA GLU A 230 2.60 21.34 19.00
C GLU A 230 2.82 22.13 20.32
N ASN A 231 1.83 22.15 21.23
CA ASN A 231 1.94 22.84 22.52
C ASN A 231 1.34 22.02 23.66
N THR A 232 2.16 21.13 24.26
CA THR A 232 1.98 20.51 25.59
C THR A 232 0.55 20.11 25.97
N ARG A 233 0.18 18.85 25.74
CA ARG A 233 -0.30 17.88 26.76
C ARG A 233 -0.69 16.58 26.08
N VAL A 234 -0.45 15.48 26.79
CA VAL A 234 -0.78 14.11 26.38
C VAL A 234 -2.29 14.02 26.09
N CYS A 235 -2.67 13.69 24.86
CA CYS A 235 -4.06 13.46 24.48
C CYS A 235 -4.18 12.08 23.82
N ASN A 236 -5.06 11.24 24.38
CA ASN A 236 -5.34 9.90 23.88
C ASN A 236 -6.28 9.98 22.68
N LEU A 237 -5.77 9.67 21.47
CA LEU A 237 -6.63 9.23 20.38
C LEU A 237 -7.05 7.80 20.67
N HIS A 238 -8.29 7.62 21.13
CA HIS A 238 -8.94 6.34 20.99
C HIS A 238 -9.50 6.28 19.57
N PHE A 239 -8.88 5.46 18.73
CA PHE A 239 -9.64 4.85 17.65
C PHE A 239 -10.77 4.10 18.33
N ALA A 240 -12.01 4.34 17.91
CA ALA A 240 -13.09 3.45 18.29
C ALA A 240 -12.61 2.05 17.93
N GLU A 241 -12.29 1.24 18.95
CA GLU A 241 -12.25 -0.19 18.76
C GLU A 241 -13.64 -0.48 18.22
N ASP A 242 -13.70 -0.89 16.96
CA ASP A 242 -14.87 -1.57 16.46
C ASP A 242 -15.15 -2.66 17.49
N SER A 243 -16.14 -2.43 18.34
CA SER A 243 -16.96 -3.49 18.90
C SER A 243 -17.65 -4.11 17.68
N ILE A 244 -16.87 -4.91 16.95
CA ILE A 244 -17.37 -5.94 16.07
C ILE A 244 -18.19 -6.82 17.01
N ILE A 245 -19.50 -6.68 16.92
CA ILE A 245 -20.42 -7.62 17.52
C ILE A 245 -20.08 -8.96 16.88
N TRP A 246 -19.37 -9.83 17.62
CA TRP A 246 -18.99 -11.17 17.15
C TRP A 246 -20.14 -12.19 17.24
N GLU A 247 -21.37 -11.73 17.51
CA GLU A 247 -22.53 -12.55 17.78
C GLU A 247 -23.72 -12.16 16.90
N SER A 248 -24.21 -13.09 16.10
CA SER A 248 -25.53 -12.96 15.48
C SER A 248 -26.56 -13.67 16.35
N THR A 249 -27.55 -12.93 16.83
CA THR A 249 -28.72 -13.46 17.54
C THR A 249 -29.88 -13.66 16.58
N PHE A 250 -30.39 -14.89 16.51
CA PHE A 250 -31.61 -15.22 15.76
C PHE A 250 -32.75 -15.51 16.73
N HIS A 251 -33.89 -14.84 16.54
CA HIS A 251 -35.09 -15.03 17.37
C HIS A 251 -36.16 -15.76 16.54
N ASP A 252 -36.61 -16.92 17.02
CA ASP A 252 -37.68 -17.70 16.39
C ASP A 252 -39.04 -17.34 16.99
N GLU A 253 -39.84 -16.59 16.24
CA GLU A 253 -41.15 -16.08 16.66
C GLU A 253 -42.19 -17.18 16.95
N LYS A 254 -41.99 -18.42 16.48
CA LYS A 254 -42.92 -19.52 16.74
C LYS A 254 -42.63 -20.26 18.04
N THR A 255 -41.38 -20.23 18.51
CA THR A 255 -40.93 -21.01 19.68
C THR A 255 -40.43 -20.15 20.83
N GLY A 256 -40.28 -18.83 20.63
CA GLY A 256 -39.84 -17.87 21.64
C GLY A 256 -38.38 -18.04 22.07
N ARG A 257 -37.60 -18.83 21.33
CA ARG A 257 -36.20 -19.12 21.66
C ARG A 257 -35.25 -18.23 20.86
N THR A 258 -34.23 -17.73 21.54
CA THR A 258 -33.13 -16.95 20.95
C THR A 258 -31.88 -17.82 20.91
N ILE A 259 -31.27 -17.94 19.73
CA ILE A 259 -30.01 -18.67 19.54
C ILE A 259 -28.92 -17.67 19.19
N THR A 260 -27.83 -17.69 19.97
CA THR A 260 -26.63 -16.89 19.74
C THR A 260 -25.54 -17.78 19.18
N VAL A 261 -24.96 -17.41 18.03
CA VAL A 261 -23.88 -18.18 17.40
C VAL A 261 -22.69 -17.27 17.12
N PRO A 262 -21.46 -17.64 17.52
CA PRO A 262 -20.27 -16.89 17.15
C PRO A 262 -19.93 -17.11 15.67
N LEU A 263 -19.79 -16.02 14.90
CA LEU A 263 -19.37 -16.08 13.50
C LEU A 263 -17.85 -16.33 13.43
N LYS A 264 -17.44 -17.29 12.60
CA LYS A 264 -16.09 -17.85 12.49
C LYS A 264 -15.40 -17.46 11.19
#